data_AF-A0A8J2YHJ7-F1
#
_entry.id   AF-A0A8J2YHJ7-F1
#
_cell.length_a   1.000
_cell.length_b   1.000
_cell.length_c   1.000
_cell.angle_alpha   90.00
_cell.angle_beta   90.00
_cell.angle_gamma   90.00
#
_symmetry.space_group_name_H-M   'P 1'
#
loop_
_entity.id
_entity.type
_entity.pdbx_description
1 polymer ?
#
loop_
_entity_poly.entity_id
_entity_poly.type
_entity_poly.pdbx_seq_one_letter_code
_entity_poly.pdbx_strand_id
1 'polypeptide(L)'
;MHTMDKPIVHGEWDKRLQDLKPFIESKLQEFRLLGLTHIKEKELWAFIKEKMEKEGKKQKKQEWHLYEVVGHIMSVSVNDYMNKIRLEMFQGEDLLTMTQELL
;
A
#
# COMPACT_ATOMS: atom_id res chain seq x y z
N MET A 1 5.01 11.12 -30.96
CA MET A 1 5.98 10.16 -30.39
C MET A 1 6.17 10.54 -28.92
N HIS A 2 6.01 9.57 -28.01
CA HIS A 2 6.08 9.67 -26.55
C HIS A 2 4.89 10.35 -25.83
N THR A 3 3.84 9.57 -25.58
CA THR A 3 2.92 9.82 -24.47
C THR A 3 3.72 9.72 -23.18
N MET A 4 4.07 10.86 -22.58
CA MET A 4 4.59 10.86 -21.21
C MET A 4 3.51 10.27 -20.31
N ASP A 5 3.80 9.07 -19.80
CA ASP A 5 3.03 8.36 -18.79
C ASP A 5 3.02 9.22 -17.53
N LYS A 6 2.07 10.16 -17.44
CA LYS A 6 1.89 10.99 -16.25
C LYS A 6 1.54 10.07 -15.07
N PRO A 7 2.13 10.25 -13.87
CA PRO A 7 1.89 9.37 -12.74
C PRO A 7 0.39 9.31 -12.42
N ILE A 8 -0.12 8.08 -12.34
CA ILE A 8 -1.54 7.76 -12.54
C ILE A 8 -2.42 8.04 -11.30
N VAL A 9 -1.88 8.57 -10.20
CA VAL A 9 -2.72 8.96 -9.04
C VAL A 9 -2.20 10.27 -8.44
N HIS A 10 -2.85 11.37 -8.78
CA HIS A 10 -2.68 12.63 -8.06
C HIS A 10 -3.84 12.79 -7.09
N GLY A 11 -3.74 12.11 -5.94
CA GLY A 11 -4.66 12.33 -4.84
C GLY A 11 -4.00 13.17 -3.76
N GLU A 12 -4.62 14.28 -3.35
CA GLU A 12 -4.19 15.05 -2.17
C GLU A 12 -4.50 14.33 -0.84
N TRP A 13 -4.44 13.00 -0.82
CA TRP A 13 -4.82 12.19 0.35
C TRP A 13 -3.88 12.37 1.52
N ASP A 14 -2.61 12.66 1.25
CA ASP A 14 -1.66 12.98 2.31
C ASP A 14 -2.05 14.27 3.06
N LYS A 15 -2.77 15.21 2.42
CA LYS A 15 -3.36 16.40 3.09
C LYS A 15 -4.61 16.05 3.89
N ARG A 16 -5.33 14.99 3.49
CA ARG A 16 -6.57 14.52 4.11
C ARG A 16 -6.38 13.33 5.05
N LEU A 17 -5.13 12.99 5.38
CA LEU A 17 -4.81 11.84 6.23
C LEU A 17 -5.47 11.94 7.60
N GLN A 18 -5.71 13.15 8.10
CA GLN A 18 -6.44 13.39 9.34
C GLN A 18 -7.87 12.82 9.30
N ASP A 19 -8.58 12.98 8.17
CA ASP A 19 -9.93 12.42 7.97
C ASP A 19 -9.92 10.89 7.90
N LEU A 20 -8.82 10.32 7.40
CA LEU A 20 -8.66 8.87 7.19
C LEU A 20 -8.13 8.13 8.42
N LYS A 21 -7.51 8.85 9.35
CA LYS A 21 -6.84 8.29 10.53
C LYS A 21 -7.72 7.34 11.36
N PRO A 22 -9.01 7.62 11.63
CA PRO A 22 -9.85 6.68 12.38
C PRO A 22 -9.98 5.31 11.71
N PHE A 23 -10.02 5.26 10.38
CA PHE A 23 -10.13 4.03 9.60
C PHE A 23 -8.82 3.25 9.60
N ILE A 24 -7.69 3.97 9.46
CA ILE A 24 -6.36 3.36 9.52
C ILE A 24 -6.11 2.77 10.91
N GLU A 25 -6.43 3.50 11.97
CA GLU A 25 -6.29 3.01 13.35
C GLU A 25 -7.17 1.80 13.61
N SER A 26 -8.44 1.83 13.16
CA SER A 26 -9.35 0.68 13.24
C SER A 26 -8.74 -0.56 12.56
N LYS A 27 -8.17 -0.40 11.37
CA LYS A 27 -7.51 -1.48 10.63
C LYS A 27 -6.24 -1.98 11.32
N LEU A 28 -5.45 -1.10 11.93
CA LEU A 28 -4.30 -1.51 12.74
C LEU A 28 -4.72 -2.31 13.98
N GLN A 29 -5.84 -1.94 14.63
CA GLN A 29 -6.37 -2.71 15.75
C GLN A 29 -6.80 -4.11 15.30
N GLU A 30 -7.47 -4.23 14.15
CA GLU A 30 -7.79 -5.53 13.54
C GLU A 30 -6.53 -6.37 13.31
N PHE A 31 -5.47 -5.77 12.73
CA PHE A 31 -4.22 -6.46 12.45
C PHE A 31 -3.49 -6.91 13.72
N ARG A 32 -3.52 -6.07 14.77
CA ARG A 32 -3.01 -6.42 16.11
C ARG A 32 -3.71 -7.65 16.69
N LEU A 33 -5.04 -7.71 16.59
CA LEU A 33 -5.82 -8.85 17.07
C LEU A 33 -5.46 -10.16 16.36
N LEU A 34 -4.98 -10.06 15.11
CA LEU A 34 -4.54 -11.20 14.30
C LEU A 34 -3.03 -11.49 14.43
N GLY A 35 -2.34 -10.85 15.39
CA GLY A 35 -0.94 -11.11 15.72
C GLY A 35 0.08 -10.21 15.01
N LEU A 36 -0.35 -9.28 14.15
CA LEU A 36 0.54 -8.32 13.50
C LEU A 36 0.61 -7.02 14.29
N THR A 37 1.42 -7.01 15.35
CA THR A 37 1.41 -5.94 16.35
C THR A 37 2.31 -4.75 16.06
N HIS A 38 3.30 -4.91 15.18
CA HIS A 38 4.35 -3.92 14.97
C HIS A 38 4.16 -3.03 13.74
N ILE A 39 3.03 -3.17 13.02
CA ILE A 39 2.75 -2.36 11.83
C ILE A 39 2.46 -0.92 12.24
N LYS A 40 3.18 0.03 11.65
CA LYS A 40 2.96 1.47 11.88
C LYS A 40 1.93 2.03 10.90
N GLU A 41 1.23 3.08 11.33
CA GLU A 41 0.27 3.84 10.51
C GLU A 41 0.82 4.20 9.13
N LYS A 42 2.06 4.71 9.08
CA LYS A 42 2.74 5.11 7.84
C LYS A 42 3.00 3.92 6.90
N GLU A 43 3.33 2.76 7.44
CA GLU A 43 3.63 1.55 6.66
C GLU A 43 2.34 0.99 6.05
N LEU A 44 1.27 0.91 6.86
CA LEU A 44 -0.04 0.51 6.37
C LEU A 44 -0.57 1.50 5.32
N TRP A 45 -0.43 2.79 5.55
CA TRP A 45 -0.86 3.81 4.59
C TRP A 45 -0.09 3.71 3.26
N ALA A 46 1.24 3.54 3.32
CA ALA A 46 2.05 3.34 2.12
C ALA A 46 1.61 2.11 1.33
N PHE A 47 1.30 1.01 2.02
CA PHE A 47 0.75 -0.20 1.38
C PHE A 47 -0.59 0.05 0.69
N ILE A 48 -1.53 0.73 1.35
CA ILE A 48 -2.85 1.04 0.79
C ILE A 48 -2.70 1.94 -0.44
N LYS A 49 -1.86 2.97 -0.36
CA LYS A 49 -1.56 3.85 -1.51
C LYS A 49 -1.03 3.07 -2.71
N GLU A 50 -0.07 2.18 -2.50
CA GLU A 50 0.48 1.34 -3.57
C GLU A 50 -0.60 0.45 -4.22
N LYS A 51 -1.50 -0.14 -3.41
CA LYS A 51 -2.61 -0.95 -3.91
C LYS A 51 -3.59 -0.11 -4.75
N MET A 52 -3.94 1.09 -4.26
CA MET A 52 -4.79 2.05 -4.99
C MET A 52 -4.14 2.52 -6.29
N GLU A 53 -2.83 2.77 -6.30
CA GLU A 53 -2.09 3.14 -7.51
C GLU A 53 -2.12 2.02 -8.55
N LYS A 54 -1.83 0.78 -8.14
CA LYS A 54 -1.88 -0.39 -9.04
C LYS A 54 -3.28 -0.58 -9.61
N GLU A 55 -4.31 -0.40 -8.80
CA GLU A 55 -5.70 -0.53 -9.23
C GLU A 55 -6.11 0.61 -10.17
N GLY A 56 -5.75 1.86 -9.85
CA GLY A 56 -6.02 3.03 -10.68
C GLY A 56 -5.39 2.91 -12.06
N LYS A 57 -4.15 2.39 -12.14
CA LYS A 57 -3.49 2.05 -13.42
C LYS A 57 -4.30 1.06 -14.25
N LYS A 58 -4.77 -0.03 -13.65
CA LYS A 58 -5.57 -1.04 -14.34
C LYS A 58 -6.91 -0.49 -14.84
N GLN A 59 -7.55 0.36 -14.05
CA GLN A 59 -8.86 0.95 -14.36
C GLN A 59 -8.76 2.25 -15.18
N LYS A 60 -7.55 2.72 -15.53
CA LYS A 60 -7.30 4.04 -16.14
C LYS A 60 -7.96 5.19 -15.36
N LYS A 61 -8.01 5.03 -14.04
CA LYS A 61 -8.64 5.97 -13.11
C LYS A 61 -7.58 6.91 -12.53
N GLN A 62 -7.86 8.20 -12.60
CA GLN A 62 -6.91 9.27 -12.23
C GLN A 62 -7.13 9.82 -10.81
N GLU A 63 -8.37 9.75 -10.33
CA GLU A 63 -8.79 10.31 -9.04
C GLU A 63 -9.70 9.35 -8.30
N TRP A 64 -9.61 9.38 -6.97
CA TRP A 64 -10.49 8.60 -6.09
C TRP A 64 -11.42 9.57 -5.34
N HIS A 65 -12.62 9.13 -4.98
CA HIS A 65 -13.46 9.84 -4.03
C HIS A 65 -13.14 9.37 -2.60
N LEU A 66 -13.44 10.20 -1.59
CA LEU A 66 -13.13 9.87 -0.19
C LEU A 66 -13.73 8.52 0.23
N TYR A 67 -14.99 8.26 -0.14
CA TYR A 67 -15.66 7.00 0.21
C TYR A 67 -14.96 5.78 -0.42
N GLU A 68 -14.32 5.94 -1.58
CA GLU A 68 -13.57 4.89 -2.24
C GLU A 68 -12.24 4.65 -1.54
N VAL A 69 -11.55 5.70 -1.10
CA VAL A 69 -10.34 5.59 -0.28
C VAL A 69 -10.64 4.88 1.04
N VAL A 70 -11.72 5.27 1.71
CA VAL A 70 -12.21 4.55 2.90
C VAL A 70 -12.52 3.09 2.56
N GLY A 71 -13.18 2.82 1.43
CA GLY A 71 -13.42 1.46 0.94
C GLY A 71 -12.13 0.65 0.74
N HIS A 72 -11.08 1.26 0.19
CA HIS A 72 -9.76 0.63 0.07
C HIS A 72 -9.13 0.33 1.42
N ILE A 73 -9.18 1.29 2.37
CA ILE A 73 -8.66 1.08 3.71
C ILE A 73 -9.38 -0.09 4.37
N MET A 74 -10.72 -0.12 4.29
CA MET A 74 -11.54 -1.13 4.97
C MET A 74 -11.46 -2.51 4.31
N SER A 75 -11.18 -2.59 3.00
CA SER A 75 -11.06 -3.86 2.27
C SER A 75 -9.70 -4.53 2.38
N VAL A 76 -8.65 -3.81 2.83
CA VAL A 76 -7.34 -4.41 3.04
C VAL A 76 -7.41 -5.47 4.15
N SER A 77 -6.92 -6.67 3.82
CA SER A 77 -6.83 -7.80 4.74
C SER A 77 -5.40 -8.03 5.22
N VAL A 78 -5.26 -8.74 6.36
CA VAL A 78 -3.96 -9.23 6.84
C VAL A 78 -3.26 -10.08 5.78
N ASN A 79 -4.00 -10.90 5.06
CA ASN A 79 -3.46 -11.75 3.99
C ASN A 79 -2.87 -10.91 2.84
N ASP A 80 -3.53 -9.82 2.43
CA ASP A 80 -2.99 -8.91 1.42
C ASP A 80 -1.63 -8.35 1.86
N TYR A 81 -1.53 -7.90 3.12
CA TYR A 81 -0.32 -7.31 3.68
C TYR A 81 0.82 -8.34 3.82
N MET A 82 0.52 -9.54 4.32
CA MET A 82 1.49 -10.63 4.43
C MET A 82 2.03 -11.09 3.08
N ASN A 83 1.17 -11.14 2.05
CA ASN A 83 1.61 -11.47 0.70
C ASN A 83 2.59 -10.42 0.16
N LYS A 84 2.37 -9.13 0.45
CA LYS A 84 3.34 -8.09 0.11
C LYS A 84 4.69 -8.30 0.80
N ILE A 85 4.70 -8.45 2.13
CA ILE A 85 5.96 -8.66 2.88
C ILE A 85 6.71 -9.87 2.34
N ARG A 86 6.00 -10.97 2.09
CA ARG A 86 6.60 -12.19 1.53
C ARG A 86 7.28 -11.91 0.18
N LEU A 87 6.62 -11.17 -0.72
CA LEU A 87 7.21 -10.79 -2.01
C LEU A 87 8.45 -9.90 -1.83
N GLU A 88 8.40 -8.93 -0.92
CA GLU A 88 9.54 -8.04 -0.62
C GLU A 88 10.72 -8.83 -0.03
N MET A 89 10.45 -9.79 0.86
CA MET A 89 11.48 -10.68 1.42
C MET A 89 12.13 -11.53 0.34
N PHE A 90 11.36 -12.17 -0.54
CA PHE A 90 11.92 -12.97 -1.64
C PHE A 90 12.72 -12.12 -2.63
N GLN A 91 12.25 -10.91 -2.96
CA GLN A 91 13.01 -9.99 -3.83
C GLN A 91 14.29 -9.49 -3.16
N GLY A 92 14.26 -9.23 -1.85
CA GLY A 92 15.43 -8.82 -1.08
C GLY A 92 16.45 -9.95 -0.90
N GLU A 93 15.98 -11.18 -0.71
CA GLU A 93 16.83 -12.37 -0.56
C GLU A 93 17.57 -12.68 -1.87
N ASP A 94 16.89 -12.58 -3.02
CA ASP A 94 17.49 -12.77 -4.35
C ASP A 94 18.54 -11.67 -4.67
N LEU A 95 18.32 -10.44 -4.21
CA LEU A 95 19.31 -9.35 -4.38
C LEU A 95 20.54 -9.54 -3.49
N LEU A 96 20.38 -10.04 -2.26
CA LEU A 96 21.49 -10.27 -1.34
C LEU A 96 22.35 -11.47 -1.78
N THR A 97 21.74 -12.56 -2.24
CA THR A 97 22.47 -13.73 -2.76
C THR A 97 23.26 -13.38 -4.02
N MET A 98 22.68 -12.63 -4.96
CA MET A 98 23.39 -12.19 -6.17
C MET A 98 24.60 -11.29 -5.89
N THR A 99 24.59 -10.52 -4.80
CA THR A 99 25.75 -9.70 -4.42
C THR A 99 26.88 -10.49 -3.76
N GLN A 100 26.59 -11.64 -3.15
CA GLN A 100 27.62 -12.51 -2.57
C GLN A 100 28.36 -13.36 -3.61
N GLU A 101 27.77 -13.65 -4.76
CA GLU A 101 28.45 -14.38 -5.85
C GLU A 101 29.37 -13.49 -6.70
N LEU A 102 29.31 -12.17 -6.52
CA LEU A 102 30.10 -11.18 -7.26
C LEU A 102 31.26 -10.58 -6.44
N LEU A 103 31.56 -11.12 -5.25
CA LEU A 103 32.68 -10.76 -4.38
C LEU A 103 33.59 -11.97 -4.13
#